data_AF-A0A1C5CVJ2-F1
#
_entry.id   AF-A0A1C5CVJ2-F1
#
_cell.length_a   1.000
_cell.length_b   1.000
_cell.length_c   1.000
_cell.angle_alpha   90.00
_cell.angle_beta   90.00
_cell.angle_gamma   90.00
#
_symmetry.space_group_name_H-M   'P 1'
#
loop_
_entity.id
_entity.type
_entity.pdbx_description
1 polymer ?
#
loop_
_entity_poly.entity_id
_entity_poly.type
_entity_poly.pdbx_seq_one_letter_code
_entity_poly.pdbx_strand_id
1 'polypeptide(L)'
;MNDKQFVEQVRDHPEMYGLGSTYHPTAALLLGFNQARSGGLLRGFHEWLAVREGELSSQHWMVRVLAQALPGFKFRGFDSLRFEPEQERQAVDHLFSLILEFLEVRDDPWALTSTYAQYHHMRISLYGGDPAEMS
;
A
#
# COMPACT_ATOMS: atom_id res chain seq x y z
N MET A 1 -6.32 -2.41 -20.90
CA MET A 1 -5.46 -2.91 -19.82
C MET A 1 -6.16 -2.62 -18.51
N ASN A 2 -6.39 -3.65 -17.68
CA ASN A 2 -6.93 -3.45 -16.34
C ASN A 2 -5.81 -3.07 -15.35
N ASP A 3 -6.17 -2.73 -14.12
CA ASP A 3 -5.22 -2.23 -13.13
C ASP A 3 -4.16 -3.28 -12.76
N LYS A 4 -4.55 -4.55 -12.62
CA LYS A 4 -3.63 -5.65 -12.34
C LYS A 4 -2.59 -5.81 -13.44
N GLN A 5 -3.01 -5.83 -14.70
CA GLN A 5 -2.13 -5.90 -15.87
C GLN A 5 -1.16 -4.72 -15.93
N PHE A 6 -1.62 -3.50 -15.58
CA PHE A 6 -0.73 -2.34 -15.50
C PHE A 6 0.36 -2.54 -14.44
N VAL A 7 -0.03 -2.93 -13.22
CA VAL A 7 0.93 -3.14 -12.12
C VAL A 7 1.92 -4.26 -12.46
N GLU A 8 1.45 -5.36 -13.07
CA GLU A 8 2.30 -6.45 -13.56
C GLU A 8 3.29 -5.97 -14.62
N GLN A 9 2.87 -5.14 -15.58
CA GLN A 9 3.79 -4.57 -16.57
C GLN A 9 4.86 -3.68 -15.95
N VAL A 10 4.51 -2.84 -14.96
CA VAL A 10 5.50 -2.00 -14.26
C VAL A 10 6.48 -2.88 -13.47
N ARG A 11 6.02 -3.97 -12.85
CA ARG A 11 6.87 -4.92 -12.13
C ARG A 11 7.83 -5.65 -13.06
N ASP A 12 7.31 -6.14 -14.18
CA ASP A 12 8.05 -7.04 -15.08
C ASP A 12 8.99 -6.26 -16.03
N HIS A 13 8.72 -4.97 -16.25
CA HIS A 13 9.48 -4.11 -17.16
C HIS A 13 9.72 -2.69 -16.61
N PRO A 14 10.36 -2.54 -15.43
CA PRO A 14 10.54 -1.25 -14.76
C PRO A 14 11.28 -0.22 -15.63
N GLU A 15 12.21 -0.66 -16.48
CA GLU A 15 12.98 0.19 -17.39
C GLU A 15 12.12 0.91 -18.44
N MET A 16 11.01 0.31 -18.89
CA MET A 16 10.08 0.97 -19.82
C MET A 16 9.37 2.17 -19.19
N TYR A 17 9.36 2.23 -17.85
CA TYR A 17 8.80 3.32 -17.06
C TYR A 17 9.87 4.23 -16.46
N GLY A 18 11.14 4.07 -16.87
CA GLY A 18 12.26 4.85 -16.35
C GLY A 18 12.63 4.52 -14.90
N LEU A 19 12.23 3.35 -14.40
CA LEU A 19 12.52 2.92 -13.03
C LEU A 19 13.81 2.11 -12.97
N GLY A 20 14.62 2.41 -11.95
CA GLY A 20 15.89 1.70 -11.67
C GLY A 20 15.76 0.59 -10.63
N SER A 21 14.58 -0.01 -10.46
CA SER A 21 14.28 -0.98 -9.38
C SER A 21 14.50 -0.43 -7.96
N THR A 22 14.31 0.88 -7.76
CA THR A 22 14.35 1.51 -6.44
C THR A 22 12.93 1.79 -5.94
N TYR A 23 12.74 1.65 -4.63
CA TYR A 23 11.47 1.68 -3.97
C TYR A 23 10.75 3.02 -4.14
N HIS A 24 11.42 4.13 -3.82
CA HIS A 24 10.74 5.43 -3.77
C HIS A 24 10.20 5.87 -5.14
N PRO A 25 10.98 5.84 -6.25
CA PRO A 25 10.45 6.13 -7.58
C PRO A 25 9.32 5.19 -8.00
N THR A 26 9.42 3.90 -7.67
CA THR A 26 8.38 2.91 -8.00
C THR A 26 7.07 3.20 -7.26
N ALA A 27 7.14 3.44 -5.95
CA ALA A 27 5.99 3.82 -5.14
C ALA A 27 5.39 5.16 -5.59
N ALA A 28 6.23 6.13 -5.95
CA ALA A 28 5.80 7.43 -6.46
C ALA A 28 5.06 7.31 -7.81
N LEU A 29 5.52 6.45 -8.72
CA LEU A 29 4.81 6.16 -9.97
C LEU A 29 3.40 5.62 -9.72
N LEU A 30 3.28 4.60 -8.84
CA LEU A 30 2.00 3.99 -8.51
C LEU A 30 1.06 4.98 -7.81
N LEU A 31 1.60 5.82 -6.93
CA LEU A 31 0.86 6.91 -6.31
C LEU A 31 0.38 7.94 -7.35
N GLY A 32 1.23 8.32 -8.31
CA GLY A 32 0.87 9.23 -9.39
C GLY A 32 -0.23 8.66 -10.29
N PHE A 33 -0.12 7.39 -10.66
CA PHE A 33 -1.16 6.69 -11.42
C PHE A 33 -2.48 6.59 -10.66
N ASN A 34 -2.42 6.31 -9.35
CA ASN A 34 -3.60 6.34 -8.48
C ASN A 34 -4.28 7.72 -8.47
N GLN A 35 -3.49 8.79 -8.34
CA GLN A 35 -4.01 10.16 -8.36
C GLN A 35 -4.64 10.53 -9.71
N ALA A 36 -4.00 10.17 -10.82
CA ALA A 36 -4.53 10.39 -12.17
C ALA A 36 -5.89 9.70 -12.40
N ARG A 37 -6.23 8.71 -11.57
CA ARG A 37 -7.49 7.95 -11.59
C ARG A 37 -8.41 8.25 -10.41
N SER A 38 -8.30 9.46 -9.83
CA SER A 38 -9.15 9.90 -8.71
C SER A 38 -9.13 8.93 -7.52
N GLY A 39 -7.95 8.37 -7.24
CA GLY A 39 -7.73 7.42 -6.16
C GLY A 39 -8.24 6.00 -6.42
N GLY A 40 -8.68 5.68 -7.63
CA GLY A 40 -9.32 4.41 -7.95
C GLY A 40 -8.39 3.19 -7.83
N LEU A 41 -7.09 3.34 -8.13
CA LEU A 41 -6.15 2.21 -8.08
C LEU A 41 -6.03 1.66 -6.65
N LEU A 42 -5.85 2.53 -5.66
CA LEU A 42 -5.55 2.19 -4.27
C LEU A 42 -6.73 2.49 -3.31
N ARG A 43 -7.96 2.60 -3.82
CA ARG A 43 -9.14 2.87 -3.00
C ARG A 43 -9.42 1.70 -2.05
N GLY A 44 -9.26 1.92 -0.74
CA GLY A 44 -9.39 0.87 0.27
C GLY A 44 -8.06 0.21 0.66
N PHE A 45 -6.93 0.62 0.07
CA PHE A 45 -5.64 -0.01 0.33
C PHE A 45 -5.16 0.20 1.77
N HIS A 46 -5.44 1.37 2.35
CA HIS A 46 -5.04 1.67 3.72
C HIS A 46 -5.81 0.82 4.74
N GLU A 47 -7.12 0.71 4.55
CA GLU A 47 -8.03 -0.11 5.34
C GLU A 47 -7.67 -1.58 5.21
N TRP A 48 -7.39 -2.03 3.99
CA TRP A 48 -6.93 -3.40 3.72
C TRP A 48 -5.61 -3.72 4.43
N LEU A 49 -4.61 -2.83 4.35
CA LEU A 49 -3.35 -3.01 5.08
C LEU A 49 -3.58 -3.09 6.59
N ALA A 50 -4.46 -2.27 7.16
CA ALA A 50 -4.77 -2.30 8.59
C ALA A 50 -5.42 -3.62 9.01
N VAL A 51 -6.41 -4.11 8.26
CA VAL A 51 -7.05 -5.41 8.52
C VAL A 51 -6.04 -6.55 8.40
N ARG A 52 -5.21 -6.54 7.35
CA ARG A 52 -4.17 -7.56 7.12
C ARG A 52 -3.14 -7.60 8.25
N GLU A 53 -2.76 -6.46 8.80
CA GLU A 53 -1.80 -6.35 9.91
C GLU A 53 -2.46 -6.55 11.29
N GLY A 54 -3.79 -6.49 11.38
CA GLY A 54 -4.51 -6.46 12.65
C GLY A 54 -4.23 -5.19 13.47
N GLU A 55 -3.72 -4.13 12.83
CA GLU A 55 -3.29 -2.90 13.49
C GLU A 55 -3.75 -1.65 12.72
N LEU A 56 -4.35 -0.70 13.44
CA LEU A 56 -4.63 0.63 12.92
C LEU A 56 -3.36 1.46 12.96
N SER A 57 -3.05 2.16 11.86
CA SER A 57 -1.85 3.00 11.77
C SER A 57 -2.18 4.30 11.05
N SER A 58 -1.71 5.42 11.60
CA SER A 58 -1.77 6.73 10.92
C SER A 58 -0.63 6.92 9.92
N GLN A 59 0.32 5.98 9.85
CA GLN A 59 1.45 6.07 8.94
C GLN A 59 1.00 5.95 7.48
N HIS A 60 1.62 6.75 6.62
CA HIS A 60 1.41 6.66 5.18
C HIS A 60 1.76 5.24 4.67
N TRP A 61 0.98 4.71 3.74
CA TRP A 61 1.12 3.32 3.28
C TRP A 61 2.53 3.01 2.76
N MET A 62 3.20 3.97 2.11
CA MET A 62 4.58 3.79 1.66
C MET A 62 5.57 3.52 2.79
N VAL A 63 5.31 4.05 3.98
CA VAL A 63 6.16 3.79 5.16
C VAL A 63 5.85 2.40 5.71
N ARG A 64 4.58 2.01 5.73
CA ARG A 64 4.14 0.68 6.19
C ARG A 64 4.70 -0.44 5.32
N VAL A 65 4.69 -0.29 4.00
CA VAL A 65 5.31 -1.24 3.08
C VAL A 65 6.80 -1.43 3.40
N LEU A 66 7.55 -0.35 3.64
CA LEU A 66 8.96 -0.43 4.03
C LEU A 66 9.15 -1.12 5.39
N ALA A 67 8.32 -0.78 6.38
CA ALA A 67 8.38 -1.39 7.71
C ALA A 67 8.10 -2.90 7.68
N GLN A 68 7.22 -3.36 6.78
CA GLN A 68 6.97 -4.79 6.56
C GLN A 68 8.11 -5.48 5.80
N ALA A 69 8.67 -4.82 4.78
CA ALA A 69 9.71 -5.40 3.93
C ALA A 69 11.08 -5.49 4.61
N LEU A 70 11.40 -4.53 5.49
CA LEU A 70 12.74 -4.34 6.03
C LEU A 70 12.74 -4.42 7.57
N PRO A 71 13.17 -5.56 8.15
CA PRO A 71 13.26 -5.71 9.59
C PRO A 71 14.12 -4.62 10.25
N GLY A 72 13.59 -4.00 11.30
CA GLY A 72 14.28 -2.95 12.05
C GLY A 72 14.32 -1.58 11.36
N PHE A 73 13.64 -1.42 10.21
CA PHE A 73 13.49 -0.13 9.55
C PHE A 73 12.83 0.90 10.48
N LYS A 74 13.42 2.10 10.54
CA LYS A 74 12.87 3.25 11.25
C LYS A 74 12.79 4.43 10.30
N PHE A 75 11.58 4.85 9.97
CA PHE A 75 11.37 5.98 9.08
C PHE A 75 11.86 7.29 9.73
N ARG A 76 12.71 8.03 9.00
CA ARG A 76 13.24 9.35 9.41
C ARG A 76 12.98 10.45 8.36
N GLY A 77 12.11 10.18 7.40
CA GLY A 77 11.83 11.06 6.25
C GLY A 77 12.36 10.48 4.93
N PHE A 78 11.69 10.80 3.82
CA PHE A 78 12.03 10.26 2.50
C PHE A 78 13.43 10.66 2.02
N ASP A 79 13.89 11.87 2.33
CA ASP A 79 15.22 12.35 1.95
C ASP A 79 16.35 11.54 2.59
N SER A 80 16.07 10.94 3.75
CA SER A 80 17.01 10.11 4.52
C SER A 80 17.03 8.65 4.08
N LEU A 81 16.17 8.24 3.16
CA LEU A 81 16.15 6.87 2.65
C LEU A 81 17.37 6.64 1.78
N ARG A 82 18.25 5.78 2.27
CA ARG A 82 19.39 5.21 1.56
C ARG A 82 19.37 3.74 1.89
N PHE A 83 19.09 2.93 0.87
CA PHE A 83 18.99 1.49 1.00
C PHE A 83 20.10 0.85 0.17
N GLU A 84 20.62 -0.25 0.69
CA GLU A 84 21.48 -1.11 -0.11
C GLU A 84 20.66 -1.74 -1.26
N PRO A 85 21.29 -2.11 -2.39
CA PRO A 85 20.57 -2.65 -3.55
C PRO A 85 19.65 -3.84 -3.24
N GLU A 86 20.03 -4.67 -2.26
CA GLU A 86 19.22 -5.80 -1.81
C GLU A 86 17.96 -5.34 -1.04
N GLN A 87 18.09 -4.29 -0.22
CA GLN A 87 16.95 -3.72 0.51
C GLN A 87 15.98 -3.01 -0.44
N GLU A 88 16.49 -2.32 -1.46
CA GLU A 88 15.68 -1.73 -2.53
C GLU A 88 14.85 -2.82 -3.24
N ARG A 89 15.50 -3.92 -3.63
CA ARG A 89 14.84 -5.05 -4.27
C ARG A 89 13.75 -5.65 -3.39
N GLN A 90 14.08 -5.97 -2.13
CA GLN A 90 13.12 -6.52 -1.16
C GLN A 90 11.91 -5.60 -0.98
N ALA A 91 12.14 -4.29 -0.87
CA ALA A 91 11.06 -3.32 -0.71
C ALA A 91 10.19 -3.20 -1.97
N VAL A 92 10.78 -3.23 -3.17
CA VAL A 92 10.06 -3.18 -4.46
C VAL A 92 9.26 -4.47 -4.67
N ASP A 93 9.84 -5.63 -4.42
CA ASP A 93 9.15 -6.92 -4.54
C ASP A 93 7.96 -6.99 -3.59
N HIS A 94 8.16 -6.56 -2.33
CA HIS A 94 7.10 -6.52 -1.33
C HIS A 94 5.99 -5.51 -1.69
N LEU A 95 6.36 -4.35 -2.24
CA LEU A 95 5.42 -3.36 -2.75
C LEU A 95 4.49 -3.95 -3.81
N PHE A 96 5.05 -4.60 -4.82
CA PHE A 96 4.27 -5.20 -5.88
C PHE A 96 3.43 -6.37 -5.36
N SER A 97 3.99 -7.20 -4.48
CA SER A 97 3.23 -8.29 -3.84
C SER A 97 1.98 -7.76 -3.13
N LEU A 98 2.13 -6.73 -2.27
CA LEU A 98 1.01 -6.15 -1.54
C LEU A 98 -0.03 -5.51 -2.45
N ILE A 99 0.40 -4.77 -3.48
CA ILE A 99 -0.55 -4.11 -4.39
C ILE A 99 -1.31 -5.15 -5.21
N LEU A 100 -0.64 -6.19 -5.71
CA LEU A 100 -1.30 -7.24 -6.48
C LEU A 100 -2.27 -8.06 -5.62
N GLU A 101 -1.87 -8.42 -4.39
CA GLU A 101 -2.76 -9.08 -3.40
C GLU A 101 -3.99 -8.21 -3.10
N PHE A 102 -3.79 -6.91 -2.90
CA PHE A 102 -4.88 -5.97 -2.69
C PHE A 102 -5.81 -5.85 -3.89
N LEU A 103 -5.29 -5.81 -5.12
CA LEU A 103 -6.13 -5.72 -6.31
C LEU A 103 -7.07 -6.92 -6.45
N GLU A 104 -6.65 -8.10 -6.01
CA GLU A 104 -7.53 -9.29 -5.95
C GLU A 104 -8.67 -9.10 -4.94
N VAL A 105 -8.39 -8.53 -3.77
CA VAL A 105 -9.41 -8.22 -2.76
C VAL A 105 -10.34 -7.10 -3.22
N ARG A 106 -9.80 -6.06 -3.85
CA ARG A 106 -10.56 -4.90 -4.33
C ARG A 106 -11.52 -5.28 -5.45
N ASP A 107 -11.10 -6.18 -6.33
CA ASP A 107 -11.90 -6.61 -7.48
C ASP A 107 -12.94 -7.70 -7.11
N ASP A 108 -12.90 -8.23 -5.88
CA ASP A 108 -13.97 -9.04 -5.26
C ASP A 108 -14.86 -8.15 -4.34
N PRO A 109 -16.13 -7.87 -4.73
CA PRO A 109 -17.02 -7.02 -3.95
C PRO A 109 -17.27 -7.50 -2.51
N TRP A 110 -17.28 -8.82 -2.27
CA TRP A 110 -17.50 -9.38 -0.94
C TRP A 110 -16.25 -9.24 -0.08
N ALA A 111 -15.08 -9.50 -0.64
CA ALA A 111 -13.81 -9.35 0.07
C ALA A 111 -13.55 -7.87 0.43
N LEU A 112 -13.80 -6.94 -0.49
CA LEU A 112 -13.66 -5.51 -0.22
C LEU A 112 -14.65 -5.01 0.83
N THR A 113 -15.91 -5.43 0.76
CA THR A 113 -16.93 -5.06 1.76
C THR A 113 -16.59 -5.62 3.14
N SER A 114 -16.12 -6.87 3.20
CA SER A 114 -15.64 -7.49 4.45
C SER A 114 -14.46 -6.73 5.05
N THR A 115 -13.53 -6.27 4.20
CA THR A 115 -12.39 -5.44 4.62
C THR A 115 -12.87 -4.15 5.29
N TYR A 116 -13.82 -3.43 4.69
CA TYR A 116 -14.37 -2.21 5.29
C TYR A 116 -15.11 -2.47 6.61
N ALA A 117 -15.88 -3.56 6.71
CA ALA A 117 -16.57 -3.93 7.93
C ALA A 117 -15.58 -4.25 9.08
N GLN A 118 -14.52 -5.01 8.80
CA GLN A 118 -13.48 -5.33 9.77
C GLN A 118 -12.72 -4.08 10.21
N TYR A 119 -12.33 -3.23 9.26
CA TYR A 119 -11.65 -1.97 9.57
C TYR A 119 -12.51 -1.06 10.46
N HIS A 120 -13.81 -0.95 10.15
CA HIS A 120 -14.76 -0.20 10.96
C HIS A 120 -14.87 -0.76 12.39
N HIS A 121 -14.94 -2.09 12.52
CA HIS A 121 -14.93 -2.74 13.83
C HIS A 121 -13.66 -2.43 14.63
N MET A 122 -12.48 -2.56 14.01
CA MET A 122 -11.20 -2.21 14.64
C MET A 122 -11.19 -0.77 15.16
N ARG A 123 -11.74 0.17 14.38
CA ARG A 123 -11.83 1.59 14.78
C ARG A 123 -12.76 1.79 15.98
N ILE A 124 -13.96 1.22 15.95
CA ILE A 124 -14.90 1.34 17.08
C ILE A 124 -14.29 0.75 18.36
N SER A 125 -13.66 -0.42 18.26
CA SER A 125 -13.02 -1.06 19.42
C SER A 125 -11.89 -0.22 20.02
N LEU A 126 -11.11 0.50 19.19
CA LEU A 126 -10.04 1.36 19.68
C LEU A 126 -10.57 2.66 20.33
N TYR A 127 -11.64 3.24 19.78
CA TYR A 127 -12.15 4.55 20.19
C TYR A 127 -13.38 4.50 21.11
N GLY A 128 -13.92 3.32 21.42
CA GLY A 128 -15.04 3.15 22.35
C GLY A 128 -16.41 3.58 21.81
N GLY A 129 -16.55 3.72 20.48
CA GLY A 129 -17.79 4.17 19.82
C GLY A 129 -17.56 4.53 18.35
N ASP A 130 -18.63 4.86 17.62
CA ASP A 130 -18.49 5.37 16.25
C ASP A 130 -17.89 6.79 16.29
N PRO A 131 -16.72 7.03 15.67
CA PRO A 131 -16.13 8.36 15.62
C PRO A 131 -17.02 9.39 14.91
N ALA A 132 -17.98 8.98 14.08
CA ALA A 132 -18.99 9.87 13.50
C ALA A 132 -20.03 10.36 14.52
N GLU A 133 -20.22 9.64 15.63
CA GLU A 133 -21.13 10.02 16.73
C GLU A 133 -20.42 10.83 17.84
N MET A 134 -19.10 11.02 17.74
CA MET A 134 -18.29 11.74 18.74
C MET A 134 -17.93 13.19 18.33
N SER A 135 -18.51 13.70 17.23
CA SER A 135 -18.35 15.09 16.74
C SER A 135 -19.67 15.84 16.72
#